data_AF-A0A845X0P2-F1
#
_entry.id   AF-A0A845X0P2-F1
#
_cell.length_a   1.000
_cell.length_b   1.000
_cell.length_c   1.000
_cell.angle_alpha   90.00
_cell.angle_beta   90.00
_cell.angle_gamma   90.00
#
_symmetry.space_group_name_H-M   'P 1'
#
loop_
_entity.id
_entity.type
_entity.pdbx_description
1 polymer ?
#
loop_
_entity_poly.entity_id
_entity_poly.type
_entity_poly.pdbx_seq_one_letter_code
_entity_poly.pdbx_strand_id
1 'polypeptide(L)'
;MKQSKKYRHYHDYCLALFSLGARPSEVSDLRWRDIDWPHQRVIITASLSRASDGRSAGYARERKSTKNERVRFVDLSEHMVQMLRDRQSSESKPNDLIFTTPRGNTKSNKESYR
;
A
#
# COMPACT_ATOMS: atom_id res chain seq x y z
N MET A 1 13.51 -17.11 17.80
CA MET A 1 13.56 -15.63 17.83
C MET A 1 12.20 -15.12 18.32
N LYS A 2 12.11 -14.40 19.45
CA LYS A 2 10.83 -13.89 19.97
C LYS A 2 10.28 -12.79 19.03
N GLN A 3 9.37 -13.15 18.12
CA GLN A 3 8.69 -12.16 17.29
C GLN A 3 7.66 -11.41 18.14
N SER A 4 8.03 -10.24 18.62
CA SER A 4 7.06 -9.30 19.19
C SER A 4 6.09 -8.87 18.07
N LYS A 5 4.79 -9.18 18.22
CA LYS A 5 3.71 -8.77 17.29
C LYS A 5 3.82 -7.30 16.88
N LYS A 6 4.35 -6.44 17.75
CA LYS A 6 4.52 -4.99 17.54
C LYS A 6 5.48 -4.67 16.39
N TYR A 7 6.48 -5.50 16.11
CA TYR A 7 7.47 -5.25 15.07
C TYR A 7 7.15 -5.94 13.74
N ARG A 8 6.22 -6.91 13.72
CA ARG A 8 5.82 -7.61 12.49
C ARG A 8 5.28 -6.65 11.44
N HIS A 9 4.48 -5.66 11.86
CA HIS A 9 3.93 -4.65 10.95
C HIS A 9 5.00 -3.84 10.21
N TYR A 10 6.06 -3.45 10.92
CA TYR A 10 7.15 -2.67 10.33
C TYR A 10 8.09 -3.54 9.49
N HIS A 11 8.37 -4.76 9.98
CA HIS A 11 9.15 -5.75 9.25
C HIS A 11 8.55 -6.04 7.87
N ASP A 12 7.26 -6.36 7.80
CA ASP A 12 6.58 -6.70 6.55
C ASP A 12 6.51 -5.51 5.59
N TYR A 13 6.35 -4.29 6.13
CA TYR A 13 6.39 -3.07 5.35
C TYR A 13 7.78 -2.83 4.73
N CYS A 14 8.85 -3.01 5.51
CA CYS A 14 10.22 -2.93 5.00
C CYS A 14 10.49 -4.02 3.95
N LEU A 15 10.05 -5.26 4.20
CA LEU A 15 10.16 -6.36 3.25
C LEU A 15 9.47 -6.02 1.92
N ALA A 16 8.28 -5.42 1.97
CA ALA A 16 7.57 -4.98 0.77
C ALA A 16 8.33 -3.88 0.03
N LEU A 17 8.93 -2.91 0.73
CA LEU A 17 9.76 -1.88 0.08
C LEU A 17 10.93 -2.47 -0.70
N PHE A 18 11.68 -3.38 -0.07
CA PHE A 18 12.84 -3.99 -0.71
C PHE A 18 12.45 -4.97 -1.82
N SER A 19 11.40 -5.77 -1.61
CA SER A 19 10.96 -6.76 -2.60
C SER A 19 10.32 -6.12 -3.83
N LEU A 20 9.61 -5.00 -3.66
CA LEU A 20 8.86 -4.35 -4.74
C LEU A 20 9.65 -3.26 -5.48
N GLY A 21 10.81 -2.87 -4.95
CA GLY A 21 11.57 -1.72 -5.46
C GLY A 21 10.73 -0.44 -5.50
N ALA A 22 9.81 -0.29 -4.54
CA ALA A 22 8.77 0.72 -4.54
C ALA A 22 9.10 1.86 -3.58
N ARG A 23 8.62 3.07 -3.89
CA ARG A 23 8.77 4.20 -2.96
C ARG A 23 7.91 3.97 -1.70
N PRO A 24 8.32 4.48 -0.54
CA PRO A 24 7.49 4.45 0.67
C PRO A 24 6.05 4.93 0.47
N SER A 25 5.83 5.96 -0.35
CA SER A 25 4.48 6.43 -0.69
C SER A 25 3.67 5.42 -1.49
N GLU A 26 4.29 4.68 -2.40
CA GLU A 26 3.62 3.66 -3.22
C GLU A 26 3.18 2.47 -2.36
N VAL A 27 4.06 1.99 -1.46
CA VAL A 27 3.72 0.87 -0.56
C VAL A 27 2.69 1.27 0.50
N SER A 28 2.79 2.50 1.02
CA SER A 28 1.82 3.01 2.01
C SER A 28 0.42 3.20 1.44
N ASP A 29 0.31 3.47 0.14
CA ASP A 29 -0.97 3.68 -0.56
C ASP A 29 -1.50 2.38 -1.23
N LEU A 30 -0.77 1.26 -1.08
CA LEU A 30 -1.11 -0.02 -1.69
C LEU A 30 -2.38 -0.63 -1.10
N ARG A 31 -3.31 -1.05 -1.96
CA ARG A 31 -4.61 -1.61 -1.60
C ARG A 31 -4.74 -3.05 -2.03
N TRP A 32 -5.67 -3.79 -1.43
CA TRP A 32 -5.92 -5.19 -1.79
C TRP A 32 -6.30 -5.41 -3.26
N ARG A 33 -6.99 -4.46 -3.88
CA ARG A 33 -7.32 -4.48 -5.32
C ARG A 33 -6.10 -4.39 -6.24
N ASP A 34 -4.98 -3.90 -5.73
CA ASP A 34 -3.75 -3.74 -6.50
C ASP A 34 -2.97 -5.07 -6.58
N ILE A 35 -3.43 -6.13 -5.89
CA ILE A 35 -2.85 -7.48 -5.94
C ILE A 35 -3.61 -8.35 -6.96
N ASP A 36 -2.89 -8.82 -7.97
CA ASP A 36 -3.38 -9.81 -8.94
C ASP A 36 -2.93 -11.20 -8.47
N TRP A 37 -3.82 -11.87 -7.74
CA TRP A 37 -3.56 -13.19 -7.16
C TRP A 37 -3.33 -14.30 -8.20
N PRO A 38 -4.12 -14.39 -9.30
CA PRO A 38 -3.90 -15.41 -10.32
C PRO A 38 -2.49 -15.37 -10.93
N HIS A 39 -1.93 -14.17 -11.13
CA HIS A 39 -0.61 -13.99 -11.73
C HIS A 39 0.49 -13.69 -10.70
N GLN A 40 0.16 -13.76 -9.40
CA GLN A 40 1.07 -13.45 -8.28
C GLN A 40 1.85 -12.15 -8.51
N ARG A 41 1.18 -11.05 -8.86
CA ARG A 41 1.83 -9.76 -9.13
C ARG A 41 1.12 -8.61 -8.43
N VAL A 42 1.84 -7.53 -8.18
CA VAL A 42 1.28 -6.27 -7.68
C VAL A 42 1.32 -5.20 -8.77
N ILE A 43 0.24 -4.44 -8.85
CA ILE A 43 0.07 -3.31 -9.75
C ILE A 43 0.49 -2.05 -8.99
N ILE A 44 1.63 -1.47 -9.36
CA ILE A 44 2.10 -0.22 -8.76
C ILE A 44 1.74 0.93 -9.69
N THR A 45 0.80 1.75 -9.25
CA THR A 45 0.48 3.04 -9.88
C THR A 45 1.37 4.12 -9.26
N ALA A 46 1.95 4.98 -10.09
CA ALA A 46 2.91 6.00 -9.63
C ALA A 46 2.28 6.88 -8.52
N SER A 47 3.02 7.10 -7.44
CA SER A 47 2.51 7.71 -6.21
C SER A 47 1.88 9.08 -6.39
N LEU A 48 0.86 9.38 -5.57
CA LEU A 48 0.29 10.71 -5.43
C LEU A 48 1.37 11.70 -4.99
N SER A 49 1.60 12.72 -5.81
CA SER A 49 2.55 13.80 -5.51
C SER A 49 2.04 14.67 -4.36
N ARG A 50 2.95 15.36 -3.66
CA ARG A 50 2.59 16.40 -2.68
C ARG A 50 1.65 17.43 -3.35
N ALA A 51 0.61 17.89 -2.64
CA ALA A 51 -0.16 19.04 -3.12
C ALA A 51 0.76 20.25 -3.28
N SER A 52 0.42 21.12 -4.22
CA SER A 52 1.20 22.34 -4.55
C SER A 52 1.30 23.33 -3.38
N ASP A 53 0.54 23.13 -2.31
CA ASP A 53 0.49 24.00 -1.13
C ASP A 53 1.55 23.67 -0.05
N GLY A 54 2.46 22.71 -0.33
CA GLY A 54 3.57 22.36 0.57
C GLY A 54 3.15 21.57 1.82
N ARG A 55 1.88 21.20 1.96
CA ARG A 55 1.40 20.44 3.12
C ARG A 55 1.71 18.96 2.97
N SER A 56 2.41 18.40 3.95
CA SER A 56 2.87 16.99 3.97
C SER A 56 1.91 16.05 4.72
N ALA A 57 0.93 16.60 5.42
CA ALA A 57 -0.07 15.81 6.12
C ALA A 57 -0.91 15.05 5.10
N GLY A 58 -1.11 13.74 5.29
CA GLY A 58 -1.74 12.89 4.28
C GLY A 58 -3.22 13.19 3.96
N TYR A 59 -3.81 14.28 4.49
CA TYR A 59 -5.12 14.79 4.04
C TYR A 59 -4.97 15.86 2.95
N ALA A 60 -3.77 16.43 2.80
CA ALA A 60 -3.40 17.40 1.79
C ALA A 60 -2.58 16.75 0.65
N ARG A 61 -2.70 15.44 0.45
CA ARG A 61 -2.14 14.77 -0.73
C ARG A 61 -3.19 14.82 -1.83
N GLU A 62 -2.97 15.67 -2.81
CA GLU A 62 -3.81 15.70 -4.01
C GLU A 62 -3.40 14.57 -4.96
N ARG A 63 -4.40 13.92 -5.57
CA ARG A 63 -4.13 13.04 -6.70
C ARG A 63 -3.76 13.89 -7.91
N LYS A 64 -2.47 14.17 -8.08
CA LYS A 64 -1.96 14.70 -9.34
C LYS A 64 -1.74 13.55 -10.30
N SER A 65 -2.57 13.48 -11.35
CA SER A 65 -2.27 12.70 -12.55
C SER A 65 -1.05 13.32 -13.21
N THR A 66 0.13 12.74 -13.01
CA THR A 66 1.29 13.08 -13.84
C THR A 66 1.08 12.45 -15.21
N LYS A 67 1.21 13.27 -16.26
CA LYS A 67 1.07 12.96 -17.70
C LYS A 67 1.76 11.69 -18.22
N ASN A 68 2.59 11.02 -17.41
CA ASN A 68 3.16 9.71 -17.69
C ASN A 68 2.81 8.76 -16.53
N GLU A 69 1.60 8.21 -16.53
CA GLU A 69 1.15 7.15 -15.63
C GLU A 69 1.91 5.86 -15.94
N ARG A 70 3.15 5.73 -15.45
CA ARG A 70 3.89 4.47 -15.53
C ARG A 70 3.29 3.48 -14.52
N VAL A 71 2.24 2.80 -14.94
CA VAL A 71 1.78 1.56 -14.31
C VAL A 71 2.86 0.52 -14.54
N ARG A 72 3.31 -0.13 -13.47
CA ARG A 72 4.20 -1.29 -13.57
C ARG A 72 3.64 -2.46 -12.79
N PHE A 73 3.91 -3.65 -13.31
CA PHE A 73 3.61 -4.91 -12.63
C PHE A 73 4.91 -5.42 -12.01
N VAL A 74 4.83 -5.85 -10.76
CA VAL A 74 5.97 -6.45 -10.05
C VAL A 74 5.54 -7.82 -9.56
N ASP A 75 6.28 -8.84 -9.96
CA ASP A 75 6.00 -10.22 -9.53
C ASP A 75 6.28 -10.38 -8.03
N LEU A 76 5.40 -11.09 -7.35
CA LEU A 76 5.48 -11.38 -5.93
C LEU A 76 6.22 -12.70 -5.76
N SER A 77 7.25 -12.70 -4.92
CA SER A 77 7.84 -13.96 -4.46
C SER A 77 6.83 -14.77 -3.63
N GLU A 78 6.98 -16.08 -3.60
CA GLU A 78 6.11 -16.97 -2.82
C GLU A 78 6.02 -16.57 -1.34
N HIS A 79 7.15 -16.18 -0.75
CA HIS A 79 7.19 -15.66 0.62
C HIS A 79 6.34 -14.38 0.81
N MET A 80 6.33 -13.49 -0.17
CA MET A 80 5.53 -12.27 -0.13
C MET A 80 4.04 -12.56 -0.34
N VAL A 81 3.70 -13.51 -1.21
CA VAL A 81 2.33 -14.02 -1.37
C VAL A 81 1.81 -14.56 -0.03
N GLN A 82 2.59 -15.41 0.65
CA GLN A 82 2.20 -15.97 1.94
C GLN A 82 2.02 -14.88 3.00
N MET A 83 2.96 -13.94 3.10
CA MET A 83 2.86 -12.80 4.04
C MET A 83 1.60 -11.97 3.80
N LEU A 84 1.25 -11.70 2.53
CA LEU A 84 0.05 -10.95 2.17
C LEU A 84 -1.22 -11.74 2.48
N ARG A 85 -1.24 -13.06 2.25
CA ARG A 85 -2.36 -13.94 2.60
C ARG A 85 -2.59 -14.00 4.11
N ASP A 86 -1.54 -14.18 4.89
CA ASP A 86 -1.61 -14.23 6.36
C ASP A 86 -2.08 -12.91 6.98
N ARG A 87 -1.87 -11.81 6.26
CA ARG A 87 -2.31 -10.46 6.63
C ARG A 87 -3.75 -10.17 6.21
N GLN A 88 -4.23 -10.77 5.14
CA GLN A 88 -5.58 -10.57 4.63
C GLN A 88 -6.60 -11.22 5.57
N SER A 89 -7.52 -10.43 6.12
CA SER A 89 -8.65 -10.94 6.89
C SER A 89 -9.87 -11.21 5.99
N SER A 90 -10.84 -12.00 6.48
CA SER A 90 -12.15 -12.18 5.80
C SER A 90 -12.88 -10.86 5.55
N GLU A 91 -12.64 -9.86 6.39
CA GLU A 91 -13.26 -8.53 6.33
C GLU A 91 -12.51 -7.54 5.42
N SER A 92 -11.37 -7.93 4.85
CA SER A 92 -10.54 -7.03 4.04
C SER A 92 -11.22 -6.68 2.73
N LYS A 93 -11.49 -5.39 2.51
CA LYS A 93 -12.14 -4.90 1.29
C LYS A 93 -11.11 -4.53 0.22
N PRO A 94 -11.48 -4.58 -1.07
CA PRO A 94 -10.55 -4.25 -2.17
C PRO A 94 -9.89 -2.86 -2.05
N ASN A 95 -10.59 -1.89 -1.46
CA ASN A 95 -10.10 -0.53 -1.32
C ASN A 95 -9.32 -0.26 -0.02
N ASP A 96 -9.23 -1.24 0.87
CA ASP A 96 -8.50 -1.09 2.13
C ASP A 96 -7.00 -1.14 1.88
N LEU A 97 -6.26 -0.39 2.70
CA LEU A 97 -4.80 -0.38 2.69
C LEU A 97 -4.25 -1.70 3.23
N ILE A 98 -3.24 -2.25 2.55
CA ILE A 98 -2.54 -3.46 3.00
C ILE A 98 -1.68 -3.15 4.23
N PHE A 99 -0.98 -2.03 4.22
CA PHE A 99 -0.06 -1.61 5.29
C PHE A 99 -0.66 -0.45 6.09
N THR A 100 -1.30 -0.77 7.22
CA THR A 100 -1.86 0.22 8.14
C THR A 100 -0.90 0.53 9.29
N THR A 101 -1.06 1.71 9.90
CA THR A 101 -0.33 2.06 11.13
C THR A 101 -0.76 1.17 12.29
N PRO A 102 0.06 0.97 13.34
CA PRO A 102 -0.29 0.13 14.49
C PRO A 102 -1.58 0.51 15.23
N ARG A 103 -2.08 1.74 15.05
CA ARG A 103 -3.38 2.19 15.59
C ARG A 103 -4.57 1.85 14.70
N GLY A 104 -4.37 1.11 13.61
CA GLY A 104 -5.45 0.68 12.72
C GLY A 104 -6.15 1.80 11.97
N ASN A 105 -5.64 3.04 12.03
CA ASN A 105 -6.24 4.18 11.33
C ASN A 105 -6.14 3.95 9.81
N THR A 106 -7.19 3.35 9.25
CA THR A 106 -7.63 3.59 7.90
C THR A 106 -8.02 5.06 7.83
N LYS A 107 -7.40 5.82 6.92
CA LYS A 107 -8.00 7.10 6.54
C LYS A 107 -9.30 6.75 5.83
N SER A 108 -10.40 6.78 6.56
CA SER A 108 -11.74 6.64 6.01
C SER A 108 -11.88 7.63 4.85
N ASN A 109 -12.31 7.11 3.71
CA ASN A 109 -12.73 7.89 2.56
C ASN A 109 -13.89 8.78 3.03
N LYS A 110 -13.65 10.08 3.22
CA LYS A 110 -14.75 11.06 3.22
C LYS A 110 -15.16 11.24 1.77
N GLU A 111 -16.17 10.49 1.38
CA GLU A 111 -16.87 10.63 0.11
C GLU A 111 -17.59 11.99 0.14
N SER A 112 -16.93 13.03 -0.36
CA SER A 112 -17.55 14.28 -0.76
C SER A 112 -17.65 14.26 -2.28
N TYR A 113 -18.65 13.56 -2.81
CA TYR A 113 -19.14 13.87 -4.15
C TYR A 113 -20.01 15.12 -4.03
N ARG A 114 -19.58 16.19 -4.72
CA ARG A 114 -20.50 17.20 -5.24
C ARG A 114 -21.24 16.60 -6.42
#